data_AF-A0A8B6EQW1-F1
#
_entry.id   AF-A0A8B6EQW1-F1
#
_cell.length_a   1.000
_cell.length_b   1.000
_cell.length_c   1.000
_cell.angle_alpha   90.00
_cell.angle_beta   90.00
_cell.angle_gamma   90.00
#
_symmetry.space_group_name_H-M   'P 1'
#
loop_
_entity.id
_entity.type
_entity.pdbx_description
1 polymer ?
#
loop_
_entity_poly.entity_id
_entity_poly.type
_entity_poly.pdbx_seq_one_letter_code
_entity_poly.pdbx_strand_id
1 'polypeptide(L)'
;MRILSLKYNCLEAIPPDIGRLRKLKYLALTNNRLQIHSLPYTLAFCSKLKTILLDNNQLDALPGFLLEMPGIETVHRHGNHNYFKSTFMWYHTDVDFRIIPTSGTNVLPATSPDMLQFLAAKTIIGTRKDFFNDPDVAGILKDYIADIYSLFNVCSHCNGVTRTYLKGFKVITFKNPYLGNTCVPFMHWTCSLECAKALEVPARQEQIKAAYMLDSMYEQYIVDCQRQFGSRHQPGFTCPCISSEDNTRSCTIL
;
A
#
# COMPACT_ATOMS: atom_id res chain seq x y z
N MET A 1 -8.85 -23.00 5.23
CA MET A 1 -9.59 -21.76 5.54
C MET A 1 -9.57 -20.82 4.35
N ARG A 2 -10.71 -20.22 3.96
CA ARG A 2 -10.82 -19.25 2.83
C ARG A 2 -11.10 -17.83 3.30
N ILE A 3 -11.64 -17.67 4.49
CA ILE A 3 -12.06 -16.40 5.09
C ILE A 3 -11.50 -16.39 6.51
N LEU A 4 -10.82 -15.31 6.89
CA LEU A 4 -10.37 -15.07 8.26
C LEU A 4 -10.89 -13.70 8.69
N SER A 5 -11.66 -13.69 9.77
CA SER A 5 -12.21 -12.47 10.36
C SER A 5 -11.62 -12.27 11.75
N LEU A 6 -10.90 -11.17 11.91
CA LEU A 6 -10.27 -10.71 13.15
C LEU A 6 -10.73 -9.28 13.49
N LYS A 7 -11.97 -8.95 13.12
CA LYS A 7 -12.55 -7.62 13.39
C LYS A 7 -12.72 -7.40 14.90
N TYR A 8 -12.55 -6.16 15.36
CA TYR A 8 -12.82 -5.74 16.74
C TYR A 8 -11.95 -6.42 17.81
N ASN A 9 -10.66 -6.62 17.56
CA ASN A 9 -9.75 -7.34 18.48
C ASN A 9 -8.62 -6.49 19.05
N CYS A 10 -8.64 -5.16 18.87
CA CYS A 10 -7.59 -4.25 19.33
C CYS A 10 -6.17 -4.70 18.91
N LEU A 11 -6.04 -5.43 17.79
CA LEU A 11 -4.76 -6.00 17.36
C LEU A 11 -3.77 -4.89 17.01
N GLU A 12 -2.57 -4.99 17.57
CA GLU A 12 -1.45 -4.09 17.27
C GLU A 12 -0.50 -4.68 16.24
N ALA A 13 -0.48 -6.01 16.05
CA ALA A 13 0.36 -6.70 15.08
C ALA A 13 -0.29 -7.98 14.59
N ILE A 14 0.05 -8.39 13.37
CA ILE A 14 -0.29 -9.71 12.81
C ILE A 14 0.98 -10.57 12.81
N PRO A 15 0.92 -11.80 13.35
CA PRO A 15 2.09 -12.67 13.38
C PRO A 15 2.54 -13.06 11.95
N PRO A 16 3.86 -13.26 11.73
CA PRO A 16 4.39 -13.69 10.44
C PRO A 16 3.79 -15.00 9.91
N ASP A 17 3.29 -15.89 10.78
CA ASP A 17 2.65 -17.15 10.38
C ASP A 17 1.38 -17.01 9.55
N ILE A 18 0.81 -15.80 9.43
CA ILE A 18 -0.30 -15.52 8.52
C ILE A 18 0.01 -16.00 7.08
N GLY A 19 1.29 -15.98 6.68
CA GLY A 19 1.76 -16.45 5.37
C GLY A 19 1.50 -17.94 5.09
N ARG A 20 1.28 -18.77 6.13
CA ARG A 20 0.91 -20.19 5.96
C ARG A 20 -0.49 -20.35 5.36
N LEU A 21 -1.35 -19.34 5.43
CA LEU A 21 -2.76 -19.41 5.05
C LEU A 21 -3.00 -19.26 3.53
N ARG A 22 -2.40 -20.10 2.70
CA ARG A 22 -2.45 -19.97 1.22
C ARG A 22 -3.82 -20.09 0.56
N LYS A 23 -4.77 -20.69 1.26
CA LYS A 23 -6.16 -20.81 0.78
C LYS A 23 -7.00 -19.58 1.14
N LEU A 24 -6.45 -18.64 1.90
CA LEU A 24 -7.12 -17.41 2.31
C LEU A 24 -7.41 -16.54 1.10
N LYS A 25 -8.66 -16.13 0.97
CA LYS A 25 -9.17 -15.24 -0.08
C LYS A 25 -9.63 -13.90 0.48
N TYR A 26 -10.06 -13.89 1.73
CA TYR A 26 -10.63 -12.73 2.39
C TYR A 26 -10.06 -12.60 3.81
N LEU A 27 -9.46 -11.46 4.10
CA LEU A 27 -8.92 -11.12 5.41
C LEU A 27 -9.60 -9.86 5.94
N ALA A 28 -10.30 -9.98 7.07
CA ALA A 28 -10.94 -8.86 7.72
C ALA A 28 -10.25 -8.48 9.02
N LEU A 29 -9.76 -7.25 9.07
CA LEU A 29 -9.01 -6.65 10.18
C LEU A 29 -9.62 -5.30 10.61
N THR A 30 -10.88 -5.08 10.27
CA THR A 30 -11.62 -3.85 10.58
C THR A 30 -11.67 -3.57 12.09
N ASN A 31 -11.55 -2.31 12.50
CA ASN A 31 -11.60 -1.87 13.90
C ASN A 31 -10.54 -2.57 14.78
N ASN A 32 -9.26 -2.34 14.44
CA ASN A 32 -8.11 -2.75 15.25
C ASN A 32 -7.19 -1.54 15.46
N ARG A 33 -5.95 -1.75 15.94
CA ARG A 33 -4.95 -0.71 16.19
C ARG A 33 -3.71 -0.92 15.31
N LEU A 34 -3.92 -1.45 14.11
CA LEU A 34 -2.81 -1.78 13.21
C LEU A 34 -2.16 -0.51 12.67
N GLN A 35 -0.84 -0.48 12.77
CA GLN A 35 0.05 0.48 12.13
C GLN A 35 0.70 -0.18 10.91
N ILE A 36 1.47 0.57 10.14
CA ILE A 36 2.08 0.01 8.92
C ILE A 36 3.02 -1.18 9.21
N HIS A 37 3.79 -1.10 10.30
CA HIS A 37 4.72 -2.15 10.71
C HIS A 37 4.01 -3.40 11.27
N SER A 38 2.70 -3.32 11.49
CA SER A 38 1.86 -4.41 12.00
C SER A 38 1.51 -5.45 10.94
N LEU A 39 1.69 -5.13 9.65
CA LEU A 39 1.41 -6.01 8.52
C LEU A 39 2.71 -6.67 8.03
N PRO A 40 2.97 -7.95 8.33
CA PRO A 40 4.21 -8.60 7.95
C PRO A 40 4.27 -8.88 6.44
N TYR A 41 5.47 -8.83 5.86
CA TYR A 41 5.71 -9.16 4.44
C TYR A 41 5.22 -10.57 4.08
N THR A 42 5.24 -11.51 5.03
CA THR A 42 4.74 -12.88 4.83
C THR A 42 3.27 -12.95 4.41
N LEU A 43 2.49 -11.88 4.58
CA LEU A 43 1.14 -11.77 4.01
C LEU A 43 1.16 -11.89 2.48
N ALA A 44 2.24 -11.48 1.80
CA ALA A 44 2.44 -11.66 0.36
C ALA A 44 2.43 -13.14 -0.06
N PHE A 45 2.72 -14.07 0.85
CA PHE A 45 2.70 -15.51 0.59
C PHE A 45 1.28 -16.09 0.52
N CYS A 46 0.27 -15.32 0.94
CA CYS A 46 -1.13 -15.67 0.74
C CYS A 46 -1.54 -15.44 -0.73
N SER A 47 -1.04 -16.26 -1.64
CA SER A 47 -1.18 -16.08 -3.10
C SER A 47 -2.61 -16.06 -3.64
N LYS A 48 -3.61 -16.50 -2.86
CA LYS A 48 -5.03 -16.48 -3.23
C LYS A 48 -5.82 -15.33 -2.59
N LEU A 49 -5.16 -14.45 -1.83
CA LEU A 49 -5.80 -13.35 -1.12
C LEU A 49 -6.25 -12.28 -2.12
N LYS A 50 -7.56 -12.01 -2.14
CA LYS A 50 -8.20 -11.08 -3.07
C LYS A 50 -8.64 -9.78 -2.39
N THR A 51 -9.14 -9.90 -1.16
CA THR A 51 -9.71 -8.77 -0.44
C THR A 51 -9.14 -8.66 0.95
N ILE A 52 -8.71 -7.46 1.32
CA ILE A 52 -8.27 -7.12 2.68
C ILE A 52 -9.10 -5.93 3.18
N LEU A 53 -9.73 -6.08 4.35
CA LEU A 53 -10.41 -4.99 5.04
C LEU A 53 -9.55 -4.48 6.18
N LEU A 54 -9.02 -3.26 6.06
CA LEU A 54 -8.21 -2.56 7.06
C LEU A 54 -8.94 -1.32 7.61
N ASP A 55 -10.25 -1.19 7.39
CA ASP A 55 -10.99 -0.01 7.83
C ASP A 55 -10.89 0.22 9.34
N ASN A 56 -10.87 1.48 9.75
CA ASN A 56 -10.79 1.93 11.14
C ASN A 56 -9.58 1.30 11.89
N ASN A 57 -8.38 1.59 11.40
CA ASN A 57 -7.11 1.26 12.03
C ASN A 57 -6.26 2.55 12.17
N GLN A 58 -4.94 2.43 12.41
CA GLN A 58 -4.02 3.54 12.60
C GLN A 58 -2.96 3.61 11.46
N LEU A 59 -3.37 3.25 10.24
CA LEU A 59 -2.47 3.17 9.09
C LEU A 59 -2.26 4.54 8.42
N ASP A 60 -1.08 5.13 8.59
CA ASP A 60 -0.69 6.35 7.85
C ASP A 60 -0.44 6.07 6.35
N ALA A 61 -0.01 4.85 6.02
CA ALA A 61 0.24 4.38 4.66
C ALA A 61 -0.01 2.86 4.54
N LEU A 62 -0.14 2.37 3.32
CA LEU A 62 -0.16 0.93 3.04
C LEU A 62 1.27 0.39 2.88
N PRO A 63 1.55 -0.86 3.28
CA PRO A 63 2.86 -1.44 3.04
C PRO A 63 3.08 -1.70 1.55
N GLY A 64 4.29 -1.38 1.07
CA GLY A 64 4.66 -1.43 -0.34
C GLY A 64 4.51 -2.78 -1.02
N PHE A 65 4.73 -3.89 -0.30
CA PHE A 65 4.61 -5.24 -0.85
C PHE A 65 3.19 -5.58 -1.35
N LEU A 66 2.15 -4.87 -0.89
CA LEU A 66 0.79 -5.06 -1.40
C LEU A 66 0.68 -4.74 -2.90
N LEU A 67 1.59 -3.93 -3.44
CA LEU A 67 1.66 -3.62 -4.88
C LEU A 67 2.17 -4.80 -5.70
N GLU A 68 3.00 -5.66 -5.11
CA GLU A 68 3.63 -6.80 -5.78
C GLU A 68 2.76 -8.06 -5.71
N MET A 69 1.66 -8.03 -4.93
CA MET A 69 0.77 -9.17 -4.78
C MET A 69 -0.08 -9.38 -6.03
N PRO A 70 0.05 -10.51 -6.75
CA PRO A 70 -0.64 -10.70 -8.03
C PRO A 70 -2.13 -10.99 -7.89
N GLY A 71 -2.58 -11.46 -6.71
CA GLY A 71 -3.96 -11.89 -6.48
C GLY A 71 -4.86 -10.83 -5.84
N ILE A 72 -4.30 -9.68 -5.42
CA ILE A 72 -5.05 -8.67 -4.68
C ILE A 72 -5.94 -7.86 -5.63
N GLU A 73 -7.23 -7.81 -5.34
CA GLU A 73 -8.23 -7.08 -6.13
C GLU A 73 -8.68 -5.81 -5.40
N THR A 74 -8.88 -5.91 -4.08
CA THR A 74 -9.49 -4.84 -3.27
C THR A 74 -8.82 -4.69 -1.91
N VAL A 75 -8.48 -3.45 -1.54
CA VAL A 75 -7.95 -3.10 -0.22
C VAL A 75 -8.77 -1.94 0.34
N HIS A 76 -9.56 -2.21 1.38
CA HIS A 76 -10.33 -1.18 2.08
C HIS A 76 -9.50 -0.62 3.24
N ARG A 77 -9.43 0.71 3.35
CA ARG A 77 -8.63 1.41 4.38
C ARG A 77 -9.33 2.65 4.93
N HIS A 78 -10.65 2.74 4.81
CA HIS A 78 -11.41 3.88 5.27
C HIS A 78 -11.25 4.09 6.79
N GLY A 79 -11.38 5.31 7.30
CA GLY A 79 -11.27 5.59 8.74
C GLY A 79 -9.91 5.30 9.38
N ASN A 80 -8.85 5.13 8.59
CA ASN A 80 -7.47 5.15 9.09
C ASN A 80 -7.00 6.58 9.33
N HIS A 81 -5.75 6.74 9.80
CA HIS A 81 -5.05 8.01 9.81
C HIS A 81 -4.87 8.54 8.38
N ASN A 82 -5.94 9.13 7.87
CA ASN A 82 -5.94 9.88 6.64
C ASN A 82 -5.51 11.29 7.03
N TYR A 83 -4.21 11.56 6.91
CA TYR A 83 -3.61 12.89 7.00
C TYR A 83 -4.23 13.81 5.92
N PHE A 84 -5.47 14.26 6.14
CA PHE A 84 -6.24 15.09 5.22
C PHE A 84 -6.39 16.49 5.83
N LYS A 85 -5.49 17.41 5.47
CA LYS A 85 -5.82 18.75 4.91
C LYS A 85 -4.63 19.70 4.71
N SER A 86 -3.48 19.56 5.37
CA SER A 86 -2.38 20.55 5.23
C SER A 86 -1.16 20.08 4.45
N THR A 87 -0.94 18.77 4.32
CA THR A 87 0.26 18.19 3.66
C THR A 87 0.05 17.87 2.18
N PHE A 88 -1.14 18.13 1.61
CA PHE A 88 -1.45 17.81 0.21
C PHE A 88 -0.53 18.50 -0.80
N MET A 89 0.07 19.66 -0.45
CA MET A 89 1.13 20.22 -1.28
C MET A 89 2.42 19.40 -1.20
N TRP A 90 2.86 19.01 0.00
CA TRP A 90 4.24 18.55 0.23
C TRP A 90 4.61 17.27 -0.54
N TYR A 91 3.73 16.28 -0.65
CA TYR A 91 4.08 15.04 -1.36
C TYR A 91 4.05 15.15 -2.88
N HIS A 92 3.31 16.12 -3.44
CA HIS A 92 3.25 16.36 -4.88
C HIS A 92 4.28 17.38 -5.34
N THR A 93 4.69 18.32 -4.47
CA THR A 93 5.61 19.41 -4.84
C THR A 93 7.03 19.21 -4.34
N ASP A 94 7.27 18.48 -3.25
CA ASP A 94 8.59 18.43 -2.62
C ASP A 94 9.27 17.07 -2.77
N VAL A 95 10.44 17.09 -3.43
CA VAL A 95 11.25 15.93 -3.81
C VAL A 95 11.93 15.32 -2.58
N ASP A 96 12.25 16.15 -1.60
CA ASP A 96 13.19 15.79 -0.54
C ASP A 96 12.52 14.98 0.59
N PHE A 97 11.18 14.85 0.58
CA PHE A 97 10.41 14.21 1.66
C PHE A 97 9.86 12.83 1.33
N ARG A 98 10.15 12.28 0.14
CA ARG A 98 9.73 10.91 -0.22
C ARG A 98 10.71 9.83 0.24
N ILE A 99 11.97 10.20 0.47
CA ILE A 99 13.00 9.33 1.03
C ILE A 99 13.37 9.90 2.41
N ILE A 100 12.90 9.24 3.46
CA ILE A 100 13.02 9.72 4.84
C ILE A 100 14.04 8.85 5.58
N PRO A 101 15.17 9.39 6.06
CA PRO A 101 16.11 8.62 6.86
C PRO A 101 15.47 8.20 8.20
N THR A 102 15.69 6.96 8.62
CA THR A 102 15.15 6.47 9.89
C THR A 102 16.13 6.72 11.04
N SER A 103 15.58 7.10 12.19
CA SER A 103 16.30 7.09 13.46
C SER A 103 16.64 5.66 13.85
N GLY A 104 17.92 5.37 14.08
CA GLY A 104 18.43 4.05 14.46
C GLY A 104 19.90 4.12 14.86
N THR A 105 20.49 3.00 15.26
CA THR A 105 21.93 2.95 15.58
C THR A 105 22.73 2.44 14.38
N ASN A 106 23.98 2.92 14.24
CA ASN A 106 24.96 2.30 13.34
C ASN A 106 25.79 1.23 14.06
N VAL A 107 25.59 1.09 15.37
CA VAL A 107 26.38 0.23 16.23
C VAL A 107 25.75 -1.15 16.22
N LEU A 108 26.45 -2.11 15.60
CA LEU A 108 26.19 -3.51 15.85
C LEU A 108 26.61 -3.79 17.31
N PRO A 109 25.73 -4.29 18.18
CA PRO A 109 26.12 -4.62 19.54
C PRO A 109 27.30 -5.60 19.50
N ALA A 110 28.30 -5.38 20.34
CA ALA A 110 29.43 -6.30 20.48
C ALA A 110 28.89 -7.67 20.87
N THR A 111 28.80 -8.57 19.89
CA THR A 111 28.13 -9.86 20.07
C THR A 111 28.99 -10.98 19.49
N SER A 112 28.91 -12.13 20.16
CA SER A 112 29.41 -13.42 19.72
C SER A 112 29.03 -13.70 18.27
N PRO A 113 29.83 -14.50 17.53
CA PRO A 113 29.53 -14.82 16.13
C PRO A 113 28.10 -15.32 15.97
N ASP A 114 27.40 -14.78 14.97
CA ASP A 114 26.06 -15.22 14.62
C ASP A 114 26.07 -16.72 14.33
N MET A 115 25.13 -17.46 14.93
CA MET A 115 24.99 -18.91 14.68
C MET A 115 24.70 -19.16 13.20
N LEU A 116 25.18 -20.28 12.65
CA LEU A 116 24.92 -20.67 11.26
C LEU A 116 23.42 -20.68 10.92
N GLN A 117 22.56 -21.11 11.86
CA GLN A 117 21.11 -21.07 11.73
C GLN A 117 20.57 -19.65 11.53
N PHE A 118 21.10 -18.67 12.28
CA PHE A 118 20.72 -17.27 12.17
C PHE A 118 21.14 -16.68 10.82
N LEU A 119 22.36 -16.96 10.37
CA LEU A 119 22.86 -16.52 9.07
C LEU A 119 22.02 -17.11 7.92
N ALA A 120 21.70 -18.40 7.99
CA ALA A 120 20.82 -19.06 7.02
C ALA A 120 19.41 -18.47 7.03
N ALA A 121 18.84 -18.20 8.22
CA ALA A 121 17.54 -17.56 8.33
C ALA A 121 17.55 -16.15 7.71
N LYS A 122 18.58 -15.35 8.01
CA LYS A 122 18.75 -14.00 7.47
C LYS A 122 18.84 -13.98 5.95
N THR A 123 19.59 -14.91 5.34
CA THR A 123 19.69 -14.99 3.88
C THR A 123 18.37 -15.39 3.24
N ILE A 124 17.66 -16.37 3.81
CA ILE A 124 16.34 -16.81 3.31
C ILE A 124 15.32 -15.66 3.39
N ILE A 125 15.26 -14.93 4.50
CA ILE A 125 14.39 -13.75 4.66
C ILE A 125 14.66 -12.72 3.55
N GLY A 126 15.93 -12.48 3.23
CA GLY A 126 16.36 -11.52 2.21
C GLY A 126 15.93 -11.88 0.79
N THR A 127 15.72 -13.17 0.51
CA THR A 127 15.22 -13.60 -0.81
C THR A 127 13.80 -13.14 -1.10
N ARG A 128 13.02 -12.79 -0.08
CA ARG A 128 11.59 -12.43 -0.18
C ARG A 128 10.72 -13.50 -0.87
N LYS A 129 11.22 -14.74 -1.00
CA LYS A 129 10.45 -15.87 -1.54
C LYS A 129 9.63 -16.54 -0.45
N ASP A 130 8.55 -17.23 -0.85
CA ASP A 130 7.70 -18.03 0.04
C ASP A 130 8.48 -19.24 0.59
N PHE A 131 9.26 -19.00 1.64
CA PHE A 131 10.08 -20.00 2.31
C PHE A 131 9.24 -21.08 3.02
N PHE A 132 7.95 -20.85 3.28
CA PHE A 132 7.09 -21.91 3.83
C PHE A 132 6.93 -23.06 2.83
N ASN A 133 7.00 -22.78 1.53
CA ASN A 133 6.81 -23.74 0.44
C ASN A 133 8.10 -24.35 -0.10
N ASP A 134 9.21 -23.66 0.14
CA ASP A 134 10.48 -24.06 -0.42
C ASP A 134 10.88 -25.45 0.09
N PRO A 135 11.05 -26.46 -0.80
CA PRO A 135 11.46 -27.80 -0.39
C PRO A 135 12.90 -27.82 0.14
N ASP A 136 13.73 -26.85 -0.24
CA ASP A 136 15.14 -26.79 0.15
C ASP A 136 15.32 -26.20 1.56
N VAL A 137 14.27 -25.57 2.10
CA VAL A 137 14.25 -25.04 3.46
C VAL A 137 13.74 -26.11 4.43
N ALA A 138 14.55 -26.47 5.42
CA ALA A 138 14.16 -27.44 6.45
C ALA A 138 12.97 -26.94 7.29
N GLY A 139 12.06 -27.83 7.70
CA GLY A 139 10.86 -27.47 8.48
C GLY A 139 11.18 -26.69 9.76
N ILE A 140 12.18 -27.15 10.53
CA ILE A 140 12.66 -26.46 11.74
C ILE A 140 13.15 -25.04 11.43
N LEU A 141 13.78 -24.84 10.27
CA LEU A 141 14.27 -23.53 9.84
C LEU A 141 13.10 -22.61 9.43
N LYS A 142 12.02 -23.16 8.83
CA LYS A 142 10.81 -22.39 8.52
C LYS A 142 10.15 -21.83 9.78
N ASP A 143 10.00 -22.67 10.80
CA ASP A 143 9.42 -22.27 12.09
C ASP A 143 10.31 -21.23 12.77
N TYR A 144 11.63 -21.48 12.81
CA TYR A 144 12.59 -20.51 13.35
C TYR A 144 12.56 -19.16 12.62
N ILE A 145 12.50 -19.15 11.29
CA ILE A 145 12.39 -17.91 10.50
C ILE A 145 11.10 -17.17 10.84
N ALA A 146 9.96 -17.88 10.99
CA ALA A 146 8.68 -17.26 11.31
C ALA A 146 8.73 -16.53 12.66
N ASP A 147 9.39 -17.13 13.66
CA ASP A 147 9.54 -16.54 15.00
C ASP A 147 10.37 -15.25 14.99
N ILE A 148 11.44 -15.20 14.20
CA ILE A 148 12.38 -14.08 14.20
C ILE A 148 12.08 -13.04 13.10
N TYR A 149 11.11 -13.28 12.22
CA TYR A 149 10.87 -12.42 11.05
C TYR A 149 10.60 -10.96 11.42
N SER A 150 9.89 -10.73 12.52
CA SER A 150 9.53 -9.40 13.03
C SER A 150 10.74 -8.57 13.52
N LEU A 151 11.90 -9.22 13.73
CA LEU A 151 13.13 -8.57 14.18
C LEU A 151 13.90 -7.88 13.05
N PHE A 152 13.45 -8.05 11.80
CA PHE A 152 14.16 -7.57 10.64
C PHE A 152 13.38 -6.55 9.80
N ASN A 153 14.12 -5.58 9.31
CA ASN A 153 13.75 -4.77 8.17
C ASN A 153 14.30 -5.43 6.90
N VAL A 154 13.41 -5.76 5.97
CA VAL A 154 13.76 -6.35 4.67
C VAL A 154 13.79 -5.24 3.61
N CYS A 155 14.91 -5.09 2.91
CA CYS A 155 15.04 -4.10 1.85
C CYS A 155 14.06 -4.41 0.72
N SER A 156 13.30 -3.40 0.30
CA SER A 156 12.33 -3.53 -0.80
C SER A 156 12.98 -3.51 -2.19
N HIS A 157 14.28 -3.23 -2.28
CA HIS A 157 15.02 -3.21 -3.55
C HIS A 157 15.99 -4.39 -3.67
N CYS A 158 16.96 -4.52 -2.77
CA CYS A 158 17.96 -5.60 -2.78
C CYS A 158 17.60 -6.73 -1.81
N ASN A 159 18.45 -7.76 -1.71
CA ASN A 159 18.27 -8.88 -0.75
C ASN A 159 18.85 -8.56 0.65
N GLY A 160 19.07 -7.28 0.94
CA GLY A 160 19.62 -6.82 2.21
C GLY A 160 18.61 -6.94 3.34
N VAL A 161 19.04 -7.55 4.45
CA VAL A 161 18.25 -7.70 5.67
C VAL A 161 19.02 -7.09 6.83
N THR A 162 18.36 -6.19 7.56
CA THR A 162 18.94 -5.51 8.73
C THR A 162 18.01 -5.66 9.92
N ARG A 163 18.54 -5.53 11.13
CA ARG A 163 17.68 -5.54 12.33
C ARG A 163 16.87 -4.25 12.41
N THR A 164 15.68 -4.33 13.01
CA THR A 164 14.72 -3.20 13.08
C THR A 164 15.29 -1.92 13.71
N TYR A 165 16.27 -2.04 14.61
CA TYR A 165 16.91 -0.90 15.28
C TYR A 165 18.03 -0.22 14.46
N LEU A 166 18.47 -0.82 13.35
CA LEU A 166 19.50 -0.25 12.49
C LEU A 166 18.92 0.85 11.61
N LYS A 167 19.76 1.82 11.24
CA LYS A 167 19.37 2.90 10.32
C LYS A 167 19.07 2.36 8.91
N GLY A 168 18.16 3.05 8.24
CA GLY A 168 17.81 2.83 6.84
C GLY A 168 17.00 4.02 6.33
N PHE A 169 16.18 3.79 5.32
CA PHE A 169 15.31 4.80 4.74
C PHE A 169 13.89 4.27 4.59
N LYS A 170 12.91 5.11 4.95
CA LYS A 170 11.52 4.93 4.57
C LYS A 170 11.31 5.60 3.22
N VAL A 171 10.74 4.88 2.28
CA VAL A 171 10.45 5.39 0.93
C VAL A 171 8.96 5.41 0.72
N ILE A 172 8.42 6.56 0.33
CA ILE A 172 6.99 6.73 0.07
C ILE A 172 6.77 6.79 -1.44
N THR A 173 5.99 5.84 -1.95
CA THR A 173 5.53 5.80 -3.35
C THR A 173 4.03 5.99 -3.41
N PHE A 174 3.51 6.39 -4.56
CA PHE A 174 2.09 6.58 -4.77
C PHE A 174 1.64 5.77 -5.99
N LYS A 175 0.50 5.10 -5.88
CA LYS A 175 -0.16 4.48 -7.02
C LYS A 175 -1.38 5.31 -7.38
N ASN A 176 -1.56 5.59 -8.66
CA ASN A 176 -2.72 6.34 -9.15
C ASN A 176 -3.97 5.45 -9.06
N PRO A 177 -5.01 5.90 -8.34
CA PRO A 177 -6.30 6.02 -8.99
C PRO A 177 -6.89 7.41 -8.74
N TYR A 178 -7.02 8.18 -9.82
CA TYR A 178 -7.68 9.49 -9.78
C TYR A 178 -9.19 9.30 -9.88
N LEU A 179 -9.85 9.30 -8.74
CA LEU A 179 -11.24 9.70 -8.61
C LEU A 179 -11.35 10.46 -7.29
N GLY A 180 -11.28 11.79 -7.40
CA GLY A 180 -11.35 12.72 -6.27
C GLY A 180 -10.05 12.82 -5.48
N ASN A 181 -9.10 13.65 -5.93
CA ASN A 181 -7.95 14.21 -5.20
C ASN A 181 -7.13 13.31 -4.26
N THR A 182 -7.32 12.00 -4.19
CA THR A 182 -6.80 11.17 -3.10
C THR A 182 -5.81 10.16 -3.64
N CYS A 183 -4.51 10.45 -3.54
CA CYS A 183 -3.48 9.44 -3.76
C CYS A 183 -3.28 8.62 -2.48
N VAL A 184 -3.24 7.29 -2.61
CA VAL A 184 -2.95 6.40 -1.48
C VAL A 184 -1.42 6.24 -1.36
N PRO A 185 -0.79 6.66 -0.25
CA PRO A 185 0.64 6.46 -0.04
C PRO A 185 0.93 4.99 0.28
N PHE A 186 1.98 4.48 -0.35
CA PHE A 186 2.61 3.20 -0.04
C PHE A 186 3.98 3.47 0.55
N MET A 187 4.33 2.77 1.61
CA MET A 187 5.63 2.94 2.26
C MET A 187 6.43 1.64 2.23
N HIS A 188 7.71 1.82 1.91
CA HIS A 188 8.72 0.78 1.77
C HIS A 188 9.87 1.08 2.72
N TRP A 189 10.67 0.06 3.01
CA TRP A 189 11.92 0.22 3.74
C TRP A 189 13.10 -0.17 2.85
N THR A 190 14.19 0.60 2.92
CA THR A 190 15.44 0.29 2.21
C THR A 190 16.67 0.43 3.10
N CYS A 191 17.70 -0.36 2.79
CA CYS A 191 18.93 -0.39 3.59
C CYS A 191 19.92 0.74 3.26
N SER A 192 19.79 1.37 2.09
CA SER A 192 20.68 2.44 1.65
C SER A 192 19.93 3.49 0.82
N LEU A 193 20.57 4.65 0.66
CA LEU A 193 20.04 5.73 -0.18
C LEU A 193 19.95 5.32 -1.65
N GLU A 194 20.90 4.50 -2.13
CA GLU A 194 20.88 3.96 -3.50
C GLU A 194 19.65 3.08 -3.72
N CYS A 195 19.38 2.14 -2.79
CA CYS A 195 18.17 1.32 -2.83
C CYS A 195 16.90 2.16 -2.74
N ALA A 196 16.94 3.25 -1.97
CA ALA A 196 15.80 4.16 -1.86
C ALA A 196 15.50 4.86 -3.20
N LYS A 197 16.53 5.43 -3.84
CA LYS A 197 16.41 6.10 -5.14
C LYS A 197 15.99 5.14 -6.24
N ALA A 198 16.47 3.90 -6.20
CA ALA A 198 16.11 2.87 -7.17
C ALA A 198 14.62 2.45 -7.10
N LEU A 199 13.93 2.73 -6.00
CA LEU A 199 12.47 2.56 -5.89
C LEU A 199 11.71 3.85 -6.19
N GLU A 200 12.11 4.97 -5.58
CA GLU A 200 11.35 6.22 -5.64
C GLU A 200 11.37 6.85 -7.04
N VAL A 201 12.55 6.93 -7.67
CA VAL A 201 12.73 7.61 -8.96
C VAL A 201 11.86 7.00 -10.06
N PRO A 202 11.88 5.67 -10.32
CA PRO A 202 11.01 5.09 -11.34
C PRO A 202 9.52 5.21 -10.98
N ALA A 203 9.14 4.97 -9.72
CA ALA A 203 7.75 5.08 -9.28
C ALA A 203 7.20 6.50 -9.47
N ARG A 204 8.03 7.52 -9.22
CA ARG A 204 7.66 8.91 -9.45
C ARG A 204 7.53 9.24 -10.94
N GLN A 205 8.44 8.75 -11.78
CA GLN A 205 8.33 8.94 -13.22
C GLN A 205 7.03 8.35 -13.76
N GLU A 206 6.65 7.16 -13.31
CA GLU A 206 5.37 6.53 -13.67
C GLU A 206 4.18 7.34 -13.16
N GLN A 207 4.21 7.81 -11.91
CA GLN A 207 3.18 8.67 -11.34
C GLN A 207 2.95 9.94 -12.17
N ILE A 208 4.04 10.65 -12.51
CA ILE A 208 4.00 11.89 -13.29
C ILE A 208 3.44 11.62 -14.69
N LYS A 209 3.91 10.57 -15.38
CA LYS A 209 3.41 10.19 -16.70
C LYS A 209 1.92 9.89 -16.68
N ALA A 210 1.46 9.13 -15.70
CA ALA A 210 0.06 8.78 -15.56
C ALA A 210 -0.81 9.97 -15.15
N ALA A 211 -0.28 10.95 -14.41
CA ALA A 211 -0.96 12.21 -14.13
C ALA A 211 -1.18 13.02 -15.41
N TYR A 212 -0.13 13.22 -16.23
CA TYR A 212 -0.27 13.90 -17.53
C TYR A 212 -1.26 13.22 -18.47
N MET A 213 -1.25 11.88 -18.51
CA MET A 213 -2.18 11.12 -19.34
C MET A 213 -3.63 11.37 -18.90
N LEU A 214 -3.87 11.39 -17.59
CA LEU A 214 -5.19 11.67 -17.05
C LEU A 214 -5.64 13.11 -17.30
N ASP A 215 -4.75 14.09 -17.10
CA ASP A 215 -5.07 15.50 -17.39
C ASP A 215 -5.49 15.63 -18.86
N SER A 216 -4.79 14.95 -19.78
CA SER A 216 -5.17 14.90 -21.19
C SER A 216 -6.55 14.25 -21.41
N MET A 217 -6.86 13.16 -20.70
CA MET A 217 -8.19 12.52 -20.77
C MET A 217 -9.29 13.43 -20.21
N TYR A 218 -9.00 14.18 -19.15
CA TYR A 218 -9.95 15.11 -18.53
C TYR A 218 -10.23 16.29 -19.46
N GLU A 219 -9.21 16.85 -20.10
CA GLU A 219 -9.38 17.89 -21.13
C GLU A 219 -10.22 17.39 -22.31
N GLN A 220 -9.96 16.17 -22.80
CA GLN A 220 -10.79 15.54 -23.83
C GLN A 220 -12.24 15.40 -23.37
N TYR A 221 -12.46 14.93 -22.15
CA TYR A 221 -13.79 14.82 -21.56
C TYR A 221 -14.51 16.19 -21.49
N ILE A 222 -13.81 17.26 -21.09
CA ILE A 222 -14.36 18.62 -21.08
C ILE A 222 -14.78 19.03 -22.50
N VAL A 223 -13.90 18.83 -23.49
CA VAL A 223 -14.19 19.16 -24.90
C VAL A 223 -15.40 18.39 -25.40
N ASP A 224 -15.52 17.10 -25.08
CA ASP A 224 -16.65 16.28 -25.50
C ASP A 224 -17.95 16.70 -24.82
N CYS A 225 -17.92 17.04 -23.52
CA CYS A 225 -19.06 17.63 -22.83
C CYS A 225 -19.48 18.95 -23.48
N GLN A 226 -18.52 19.83 -23.80
CA GLN A 226 -18.81 21.11 -24.47
C GLN A 226 -19.41 20.92 -25.86
N ARG A 227 -18.98 19.91 -26.63
CA ARG A 227 -19.61 19.57 -27.93
C ARG A 227 -21.03 19.06 -27.75
N GLN A 228 -21.24 18.18 -26.76
CA GLN A 228 -22.52 17.54 -26.51
C GLN A 228 -23.58 18.51 -25.97
N PHE A 229 -23.18 19.49 -25.15
CA PHE A 229 -24.10 20.41 -24.48
C PHE A 229 -24.02 21.86 -24.98
N GLY A 230 -22.94 22.26 -25.65
CA GLY A 230 -22.76 23.61 -26.20
C GLY A 230 -23.60 23.91 -27.44
N SER A 231 -24.11 22.89 -28.14
CA SER A 231 -25.00 23.03 -29.30
C SER A 231 -26.48 23.25 -28.93
N ARG A 232 -26.85 23.21 -27.64
CA ARG A 232 -28.22 23.49 -27.15
C ARG A 232 -28.54 24.97 -26.92
N HIS A 233 -27.61 25.89 -27.20
CA HIS A 233 -27.86 27.33 -27.21
C HIS A 233 -27.98 27.89 -28.65
N GLN A 234 -28.83 27.29 -29.48
CA GLN A 234 -29.44 28.02 -30.60
C GLN A 234 -30.73 28.69 -30.10
N PRO A 235 -30.96 29.99 -30.38
CA PRO A 235 -32.20 30.66 -30.00
C PRO A 235 -33.36 30.07 -30.82
N GLY A 236 -34.10 29.13 -30.23
CA GLY A 236 -35.26 28.52 -30.89
C GLY A 236 -35.66 27.12 -30.41
N PHE A 237 -34.82 26.42 -29.63
CA PHE A 237 -35.19 25.10 -29.08
C PHE A 237 -35.72 25.22 -27.64
N THR A 238 -37.04 25.13 -27.49
CA THR A 238 -37.68 24.88 -26.20
C THR A 238 -37.36 23.46 -25.74
N CYS A 239 -36.88 23.32 -24.50
CA CYS A 239 -36.80 22.02 -23.81
C CYS A 239 -38.21 21.41 -23.81
N PRO A 240 -38.42 20.14 -24.17
CA PRO A 240 -39.73 19.47 -24.02
C PRO A 240 -40.19 19.39 -22.56
N CYS A 241 -39.30 19.78 -21.66
CA CYS A 241 -39.37 19.79 -20.20
C CYS A 241 -40.15 20.99 -19.64
N ILE A 242 -40.49 22.00 -20.47
CA ILE A 242 -41.14 23.26 -20.01
C ILE A 242 -42.50 23.49 -20.70
N SER A 243 -43.15 22.44 -21.20
CA SER A 243 -44.53 22.53 -21.69
C SER A 243 -45.41 21.44 -21.09
N SER A 244 -45.44 21.36 -19.77
CA SER A 244 -46.65 20.92 -19.08
C SER A 244 -46.70 21.63 -17.73
N GLU A 245 -47.74 22.44 -17.57
CA GLU A 245 -48.23 22.87 -16.27
C GLU A 245 -48.55 21.61 -15.46
N ASP A 246 -47.60 21.14 -14.65
CA ASP A 246 -47.95 20.31 -13.50
C ASP A 246 -46.96 20.57 -12.37
N ASN A 247 -47.47 21.33 -11.41
CA ASN A 247 -46.90 21.58 -10.11
C ASN A 247 -46.68 20.24 -9.39
N THR A 248 -45.58 20.14 -8.64
CA THR A 248 -45.18 19.03 -7.76
C THR A 248 -44.35 17.90 -8.39
N ARG A 249 -43.02 18.00 -8.25
CA ARG A 249 -42.18 16.98 -7.59
C ARG A 249 -40.74 17.49 -7.44
N SER A 250 -40.25 17.37 -6.21
CA SER A 250 -38.93 17.76 -5.71
C SER A 250 -37.77 17.08 -6.45
N CYS A 251 -36.83 17.87 -6.97
CA CYS A 251 -35.51 17.38 -7.35
C CYS A 251 -34.63 17.28 -6.09
N THR A 252 -34.48 16.06 -5.56
CA THR A 252 -33.41 15.71 -4.63
C THR A 252 -32.18 15.36 -5.47
N ILE A 253 -31.12 16.14 -5.34
CA ILE A 253 -29.81 15.90 -5.97
C ILE A 253 -29.12 14.80 -5.14
N LEU A 254 -28.77 13.69 -5.80
CA LEU A 254 -27.74 12.74 -5.35
C LEU A 254 -26.41 13.11 -6.01
#